data_AF-A0A7S3UTD0-F1
#
_entry.id   AF-A0A7S3UTD0-F1
#
_cell.length_a   1.000
_cell.length_b   1.000
_cell.length_c   1.000
_cell.angle_alpha   90.00
_cell.angle_beta   90.00
_cell.angle_gamma   90.00
#
_symmetry.space_group_name_H-M   'P 1'
#
loop_
_entity.id
_entity.type
_entity.pdbx_description
1 polymer ?
#
loop_
_entity_poly.entity_id
_entity_poly.type
_entity_poly.pdbx_seq_one_letter_code
_entity_poly.pdbx_strand_id
1 'polypeptide(L)'
;EGGEDADDPLVSWQQEGPDLDRLARGLRPVERYALRFREEVDPYVSLAVRTERQRMLQAQAEAAAAGPGGEDWDVEAIERQKVEDERRFMASGDLLATRVPSRRERRDGHRRLLQRERHALRAARVKRRMTGEDWERLADEGSGLPFWQHRDTGRVTWAM
;
A
#
# COMPACT_ATOMS: atom_id res chain seq x y z
N GLU A 1 26.25 30.44 -43.41
CA GLU A 1 25.05 30.85 -42.64
C GLU A 1 24.43 29.56 -42.10
N GLY A 2 24.26 29.31 -40.80
CA GLY A 2 24.45 30.15 -39.62
C GLY A 2 25.14 29.35 -38.51
N GLY A 3 26.12 29.97 -37.88
CA GLY A 3 26.61 29.59 -36.57
C GLY A 3 25.95 30.55 -35.58
N GLU A 4 24.77 30.18 -35.08
CA GLU A 4 23.96 31.02 -34.20
C GLU A 4 23.46 30.27 -32.96
N ASP A 5 23.96 29.05 -32.72
CA ASP A 5 23.63 28.25 -31.52
C ASP A 5 24.70 28.36 -30.42
N ALA A 6 25.87 28.96 -30.72
CA ALA A 6 27.00 29.07 -29.78
C ALA A 6 26.99 30.36 -28.94
N ASP A 7 26.18 31.35 -29.32
CA ASP A 7 26.08 32.66 -28.66
C ASP A 7 24.72 32.85 -27.96
N ASP A 8 23.98 31.77 -27.68
CA ASP A 8 22.76 31.86 -26.88
C ASP A 8 23.13 31.98 -25.39
N PRO A 9 22.93 33.17 -24.77
CA PRO A 9 23.34 33.43 -23.39
C PRO A 9 22.62 32.52 -22.39
N LEU A 10 21.50 31.90 -22.79
CA LEU A 10 20.77 30.95 -21.97
C LEU A 10 21.49 29.59 -21.87
N VAL A 11 22.14 29.14 -22.95
CA VAL A 11 22.86 27.87 -23.02
C VAL A 11 24.18 27.97 -22.26
N SER A 12 24.90 29.09 -22.39
CA SER A 12 26.11 29.35 -21.60
C SER A 12 25.82 29.40 -20.10
N TRP A 13 24.68 29.96 -19.69
CA TRP A 13 24.28 30.03 -18.28
C TRP A 13 23.83 28.69 -17.69
N GLN A 14 23.33 27.76 -18.52
CA GLN A 14 23.04 26.39 -18.10
C GLN A 14 24.30 25.52 -17.98
N GLN A 15 25.34 25.79 -18.78
CA GLN A 15 26.60 25.04 -18.70
C GLN A 15 27.53 25.56 -17.59
N GLU A 16 27.50 26.85 -17.29
CA GLU A 16 28.15 27.43 -16.11
C GLU A 16 27.26 27.25 -14.87
N GLY A 17 27.12 26.00 -14.43
CA GLY A 17 26.53 25.70 -13.13
C GLY A 17 27.27 26.46 -12.02
N PRO A 18 26.59 26.87 -10.93
CA PRO A 18 27.23 27.62 -9.86
C PRO A 18 28.42 26.83 -9.29
N ASP A 19 29.58 27.48 -9.14
CA ASP A 19 30.77 26.89 -8.53
C ASP A 19 30.46 26.48 -7.07
N LEU A 20 30.07 25.21 -6.91
CA LEU A 20 29.62 24.63 -5.65
C LEU A 20 30.72 24.69 -4.60
N ASP A 21 31.99 24.63 -5.01
CA ASP A 21 33.14 24.70 -4.10
C ASP A 21 33.37 26.10 -3.55
N ARG A 22 33.02 27.14 -4.32
CA ARG A 22 33.03 28.53 -3.84
C ARG A 22 31.89 28.80 -2.87
N LEU A 23 30.69 28.27 -3.13
CA LEU A 23 29.54 28.34 -2.21
C LEU A 23 29.82 27.57 -0.91
N ALA A 24 30.41 26.37 -1.01
CA ALA A 24 30.82 25.55 0.13
C ALA A 24 31.80 26.27 1.08
N ARG A 25 32.70 27.09 0.54
CA ARG A 25 33.66 27.89 1.32
C ARG A 25 33.03 29.06 2.08
N GLY A 26 31.93 29.63 1.57
CA GLY A 26 31.19 30.72 2.21
C GLY A 26 30.26 30.27 3.34
N LEU A 27 29.94 28.98 3.39
CA LEU A 27 28.99 28.42 4.36
C LEU A 27 29.58 28.32 5.77
N ARG A 28 28.79 28.75 6.75
CA ARG A 28 29.11 28.62 8.17
C ARG A 28 29.22 27.14 8.55
N PRO A 29 29.98 26.79 9.60
CA PRO A 29 30.12 25.41 10.04
C PRO A 29 28.77 24.70 10.30
N VAL A 30 27.78 25.43 10.81
CA VAL A 30 26.42 24.92 11.06
C VAL A 30 25.69 24.56 9.77
N GLU A 31 25.85 25.38 8.72
CA GLU A 31 25.18 25.15 7.43
C GLU A 31 25.83 23.99 6.69
N ARG A 32 27.16 23.85 6.78
CA ARG A 32 27.89 22.67 6.28
C ARG A 32 27.43 21.39 6.97
N TYR A 33 27.21 21.44 8.28
CA TYR A 33 26.65 20.31 9.02
C TYR A 33 25.22 19.99 8.57
N ALA A 34 24.36 21.00 8.40
CA ALA A 34 22.99 20.80 7.95
C ALA A 34 22.91 20.17 6.55
N LEU A 35 23.80 20.55 5.63
CA LEU A 35 23.88 19.94 4.29
C LEU A 35 24.34 18.49 4.38
N ARG A 36 25.44 18.19 5.07
CA ARG A 36 25.89 16.79 5.27
C ARG A 36 24.82 15.93 5.95
N PHE A 37 24.14 16.47 6.95
CA PHE A 37 23.03 15.78 7.60
C PHE A 37 21.93 15.42 6.60
N ARG A 38 21.58 16.35 5.71
CA ARG A 38 20.56 16.12 4.68
C ARG A 38 21.04 15.29 3.50
N GLU A 39 22.33 15.04 3.36
CA GLU A 39 22.90 14.15 2.34
C GLU A 39 23.09 12.72 2.89
N GLU A 40 23.63 12.59 4.10
CA GLU A 40 24.07 11.32 4.67
C GLU A 40 23.06 10.71 5.65
N VAL A 41 22.36 11.54 6.44
CA VAL A 41 21.49 11.08 7.55
C VAL A 41 20.02 11.09 7.16
N ASP A 42 19.53 12.15 6.53
CA ASP A 42 18.15 12.28 6.04
C ASP A 42 18.10 12.84 4.61
N PRO A 43 18.50 12.02 3.60
CA PRO A 43 18.38 12.37 2.20
C PRO A 43 16.92 12.63 1.83
N TYR A 44 16.60 13.92 1.63
CA TYR A 44 15.32 14.31 1.07
C TYR A 44 15.27 13.91 -0.42
N VAL A 45 14.74 12.73 -0.67
CA VAL A 45 14.43 12.28 -2.03
C VAL A 45 13.05 12.80 -2.40
N SER A 46 12.98 13.64 -3.43
CA SER A 46 11.70 14.15 -3.93
C SER A 46 10.77 13.01 -4.32
N LEU A 47 9.46 13.26 -4.25
CA LEU A 47 8.45 12.25 -4.60
C LEU A 47 8.67 11.69 -6.01
N ALA A 48 9.04 12.54 -6.96
CA ALA A 48 9.32 12.15 -8.34
C ALA A 48 10.46 11.12 -8.46
N VAL A 49 11.56 11.34 -7.74
CA VAL A 49 12.70 10.41 -7.73
C VAL A 49 12.33 9.10 -7.04
N ARG A 50 11.50 9.14 -5.98
CA ARG A 50 11.00 7.93 -5.31
C ARG A 50 10.09 7.11 -6.24
N THR A 51 9.16 7.76 -6.93
CA THR A 51 8.24 7.08 -7.86
C THR A 51 8.98 6.48 -9.04
N GLU A 52 10.00 7.17 -9.55
CA GLU A 52 10.80 6.66 -10.67
C GLU A 52 11.64 5.45 -10.26
N ARG A 53 12.27 5.51 -9.08
CA ARG A 53 12.99 4.37 -8.52
C ARG A 53 12.08 3.15 -8.30
N GLN A 54 10.85 3.38 -7.83
CA GLN A 54 9.87 2.31 -7.65
C GLN A 54 9.48 1.67 -8.99
N ARG A 55 9.26 2.48 -10.03
CA ARG A 55 8.98 1.97 -11.39
C ARG A 55 10.12 1.13 -11.93
N MET A 56 11.37 1.58 -11.79
CA MET A 56 12.54 0.80 -12.24
C MET A 56 12.64 -0.54 -11.50
N LEU A 57 12.45 -0.54 -10.17
CA LEU A 57 12.49 -1.77 -9.38
C LEU A 57 11.37 -2.73 -9.77
N GLN A 58 10.17 -2.20 -10.04
CA GLN A 58 9.04 -3.01 -10.48
C GLN A 58 9.29 -3.60 -11.88
N ALA A 59 9.81 -2.81 -12.83
CA ALA A 59 10.18 -3.29 -14.15
C ALA A 59 11.30 -4.35 -14.09
N GLN A 60 12.29 -4.18 -13.20
CA GLN A 60 13.33 -5.17 -12.96
C GLN A 60 12.77 -6.45 -12.32
N ALA A 61 11.84 -6.32 -11.38
CA ALA A 61 11.17 -7.47 -10.76
C ALA A 61 10.26 -8.21 -11.75
N GLU A 62 9.55 -7.50 -12.62
CA GLU A 62 8.75 -8.07 -13.70
C GLU A 62 9.64 -8.75 -14.74
N ALA A 63 10.76 -8.14 -15.14
CA ALA A 63 11.73 -8.75 -16.04
C ALA A 63 12.42 -9.99 -15.42
N ALA A 64 12.69 -9.96 -14.11
CA ALA A 64 13.25 -11.10 -13.39
C ALA A 64 12.22 -12.22 -13.17
N ALA A 65 10.96 -11.87 -12.91
CA ALA A 65 9.85 -12.81 -12.75
C ALA A 65 9.41 -13.42 -14.08
N ALA A 66 9.53 -12.68 -15.19
CA ALA A 66 9.19 -13.16 -16.52
C ALA A 66 10.13 -14.26 -17.04
N GLY A 67 11.34 -14.42 -16.48
CA GLY A 67 12.30 -15.45 -16.93
C GLY A 67 12.63 -15.40 -18.44
N PRO A 68 13.38 -16.37 -18.99
CA PRO A 68 13.65 -16.45 -20.44
C PRO A 68 12.47 -16.99 -21.27
N GLY A 69 11.31 -17.16 -20.66
CA GLY A 69 10.07 -17.57 -21.30
C GLY A 69 8.96 -16.92 -20.52
N GLY A 70 8.66 -15.66 -20.88
CA GLY A 70 7.49 -14.97 -20.36
C GLY A 70 6.28 -15.89 -20.50
N GLU A 71 5.46 -15.96 -19.46
CA GLU A 71 4.23 -16.73 -19.49
C GLU A 71 3.38 -16.22 -20.66
N ASP A 72 3.44 -16.92 -21.79
CA ASP A 72 2.63 -16.65 -22.97
C ASP A 72 1.19 -16.96 -22.58
N TRP A 73 0.50 -15.93 -22.07
CA TRP A 73 -0.91 -16.00 -21.80
C TRP A 73 -1.61 -16.31 -23.13
N ASP A 74 -2.12 -17.53 -23.25
CA ASP A 74 -2.96 -17.92 -24.38
C ASP A 74 -4.28 -17.15 -24.30
N VAL A 75 -4.28 -15.96 -24.90
CA VAL A 75 -5.43 -15.05 -24.93
C VAL A 75 -6.64 -15.75 -25.54
N GLU A 76 -6.45 -16.60 -26.56
CA GLU A 76 -7.53 -17.33 -27.20
C GLU A 76 -8.13 -18.41 -26.29
N ALA A 77 -7.31 -19.11 -25.49
CA ALA A 77 -7.82 -20.03 -24.47
C ALA A 77 -8.61 -19.29 -23.39
N ILE A 78 -8.13 -18.12 -22.95
CA ILE A 78 -8.80 -17.30 -21.95
C ILE A 78 -10.14 -16.78 -22.49
N GLU A 79 -10.20 -16.31 -23.73
CA GLU A 79 -11.42 -15.84 -24.36
C GLU A 79 -12.44 -16.97 -24.54
N ARG A 80 -12.00 -18.15 -24.96
CA ARG A 80 -12.87 -19.33 -25.04
C ARG A 80 -13.45 -19.68 -23.67
N GLN A 81 -12.61 -19.68 -22.63
CA GLN A 81 -13.05 -19.94 -21.27
C GLN A 81 -14.07 -18.90 -20.78
N LYS A 82 -13.84 -17.61 -21.04
CA LYS A 82 -14.79 -16.54 -20.71
C LYS A 82 -16.15 -16.73 -21.36
N VAL A 83 -16.18 -17.05 -22.65
CA VAL A 83 -17.43 -17.29 -23.37
C VAL A 83 -18.20 -18.49 -22.80
N GLU A 84 -17.49 -19.55 -22.42
CA GLU A 84 -18.11 -20.70 -21.76
C GLU A 84 -18.71 -20.33 -20.40
N ASP A 85 -17.97 -19.58 -19.59
CA ASP A 85 -18.40 -19.17 -18.27
C ASP A 85 -19.59 -18.21 -18.35
N GLU A 86 -19.59 -17.25 -19.28
CA GLU A 86 -20.73 -16.37 -19.56
C GLU A 86 -21.98 -17.17 -19.95
N ARG A 87 -21.85 -18.17 -20.84
CA ARG A 87 -22.97 -19.05 -21.20
C ARG A 87 -23.50 -19.83 -19.99
N ARG A 88 -22.61 -20.33 -19.13
CA ARG A 88 -22.99 -21.04 -17.90
C ARG A 88 -23.71 -20.11 -16.92
N PHE A 89 -23.22 -18.89 -16.70
CA PHE A 89 -23.84 -17.91 -15.80
C PHE A 89 -25.16 -17.35 -16.34
N MET A 90 -25.30 -17.22 -17.66
CA MET A 90 -26.58 -16.90 -18.29
C MET A 90 -27.60 -18.03 -18.07
N ALA A 91 -27.18 -19.29 -18.25
CA ALA A 91 -28.05 -20.44 -18.05
C ALA A 91 -28.43 -20.67 -16.58
N SER A 92 -27.52 -20.40 -15.64
CA SER A 92 -27.81 -20.50 -14.19
C SER A 92 -28.69 -19.36 -13.68
N GLY A 93 -28.86 -18.29 -14.46
CA GLY A 93 -29.57 -17.07 -14.07
C GLY A 93 -28.80 -16.20 -13.07
N ASP A 94 -27.54 -16.53 -12.78
CA ASP A 94 -26.68 -15.76 -11.88
C ASP A 94 -26.22 -14.45 -12.52
N LEU A 95 -25.95 -14.44 -13.84
CA LEU A 95 -25.49 -13.25 -14.57
C LEU A 95 -26.55 -12.13 -14.61
N LEU A 96 -27.81 -12.52 -14.79
CA LEU A 96 -28.94 -11.59 -14.93
C LEU A 96 -29.69 -11.36 -13.61
N ALA A 97 -29.18 -11.90 -12.49
CA ALA A 97 -29.84 -11.90 -11.19
C ALA A 97 -31.31 -12.39 -11.22
N THR A 98 -31.67 -13.20 -12.22
CA THR A 98 -33.02 -13.74 -12.39
C THR A 98 -33.31 -14.88 -11.42
N ARG A 99 -32.26 -15.51 -10.86
CA ARG A 99 -32.38 -16.52 -9.83
C ARG A 99 -32.56 -15.88 -8.45
N VAL A 100 -33.80 -15.81 -7.99
CA VAL A 100 -34.08 -15.55 -6.57
C VAL A 100 -33.73 -16.82 -5.79
N PRO A 101 -32.77 -16.79 -4.85
CA PRO A 101 -32.41 -17.97 -4.09
C PRO A 101 -33.61 -18.46 -3.27
N SER A 102 -33.82 -19.77 -3.30
CA SER A 102 -34.86 -20.41 -2.51
C SER A 102 -34.68 -20.11 -1.02
N ARG A 103 -35.76 -20.24 -0.25
CA ARG A 103 -35.70 -20.01 1.22
C ARG A 103 -34.64 -20.90 1.90
N ARG A 104 -34.42 -22.12 1.38
CA ARG A 104 -33.41 -23.07 1.87
C ARG A 104 -31.99 -22.56 1.60
N GLU A 105 -31.70 -22.17 0.35
CA GLU A 105 -30.39 -21.65 -0.04
C GLU A 105 -30.05 -20.37 0.73
N ARG A 106 -31.02 -19.48 0.92
CA ARG A 106 -30.86 -18.30 1.77
C ARG A 106 -30.47 -18.69 3.20
N ARG A 107 -31.18 -19.64 3.82
CA ARG A 107 -30.87 -20.12 5.18
C ARG A 107 -29.48 -20.73 5.27
N ASP A 108 -29.08 -21.53 4.28
CA ASP A 108 -27.75 -22.14 4.24
C ASP A 108 -26.65 -21.07 4.08
N GLY A 109 -26.88 -20.05 3.25
CA GLY A 109 -26.00 -18.89 3.13
C GLY A 109 -25.83 -18.13 4.46
N HIS A 110 -26.93 -17.86 5.17
CA HIS A 110 -26.89 -17.22 6.49
C HIS A 110 -26.14 -18.06 7.52
N ARG A 111 -26.32 -19.39 7.49
CA ARG A 111 -25.58 -20.32 8.37
C ARG A 111 -24.08 -20.28 8.09
N ARG A 112 -23.67 -20.28 6.82
CA ARG A 112 -22.26 -20.18 6.43
C ARG A 112 -21.66 -18.84 6.85
N LEU A 113 -22.38 -17.74 6.63
CA LEU A 113 -21.95 -16.42 7.08
C LEU A 113 -21.74 -16.40 8.60
N LEU A 114 -22.72 -16.88 9.36
CA LEU A 114 -22.63 -16.95 10.82
C LEU A 114 -21.46 -17.84 11.30
N GLN A 115 -21.20 -18.96 10.63
CA GLN A 115 -20.03 -19.79 10.92
C GLN A 115 -18.74 -19.00 10.68
N ARG A 116 -18.62 -18.32 9.53
CA ARG A 116 -17.45 -17.48 9.20
C ARG A 116 -17.20 -16.41 10.25
N GLU A 117 -18.23 -15.66 10.64
CA GLU A 117 -18.14 -14.62 11.67
C GLU A 117 -17.73 -15.21 13.03
N ARG A 118 -18.27 -16.38 13.41
CA ARG A 118 -17.86 -17.07 14.65
C ARG A 118 -16.39 -17.51 14.61
N HIS A 119 -15.90 -17.98 13.48
CA HIS A 119 -14.49 -18.33 13.30
C HIS A 119 -13.60 -17.08 13.38
N ALA A 120 -14.00 -15.99 12.73
CA ALA A 120 -13.28 -14.72 12.78
C ALA A 120 -13.20 -14.17 14.22
N LEU A 121 -14.30 -14.20 14.99
CA LEU A 121 -14.31 -13.78 16.39
C LEU A 121 -13.42 -14.64 17.27
N ARG A 122 -13.42 -15.97 17.08
CA ARG A 122 -12.51 -16.87 17.82
C ARG A 122 -11.05 -16.60 17.49
N ALA A 123 -10.72 -16.44 16.21
CA ALA A 123 -9.37 -16.13 15.77
C ALA A 123 -8.90 -14.78 16.33
N ALA A 124 -9.77 -13.76 16.30
CA ALA A 124 -9.48 -12.45 16.88
C ALA A 124 -9.23 -12.53 18.38
N ARG A 125 -10.04 -13.29 19.12
CA ARG A 125 -9.85 -13.54 20.56
C ARG A 125 -8.54 -14.26 20.87
N VAL A 126 -8.20 -15.30 20.10
CA VAL A 126 -6.93 -16.01 20.27
C VAL A 126 -5.75 -15.09 19.95
N LYS A 127 -5.85 -14.30 18.88
CA LYS A 127 -4.81 -13.32 18.50
C LYS A 127 -4.57 -12.32 19.63
N ARG A 128 -5.62 -11.67 20.14
CA ARG A 128 -5.50 -10.69 21.23
C ARG A 128 -4.84 -11.27 22.48
N ARG A 129 -5.19 -12.51 22.82
CA ARG A 129 -4.58 -13.22 23.95
C ARG A 129 -3.10 -13.52 23.76
N MET A 130 -2.68 -13.77 22.52
CA MET A 130 -1.27 -14.00 22.19
C MET A 130 -0.46 -12.69 22.09
N THR A 131 -1.08 -11.61 21.60
CA THR A 131 -0.43 -10.29 21.43
C THR A 131 -0.49 -9.42 22.69
N GLY A 132 -1.31 -9.77 23.68
CA GLY A 132 -1.57 -8.94 24.86
C GLY A 132 -2.56 -7.80 24.61
N GLU A 133 -3.17 -7.73 23.42
CA GLU A 133 -4.18 -6.74 23.02
C GLU A 133 -5.58 -7.03 23.62
N ASP A 134 -5.65 -7.82 24.69
CA ASP A 134 -6.89 -8.15 25.41
C ASP A 134 -7.41 -6.95 26.22
N TRP A 135 -6.50 -6.07 26.65
CA TRP A 135 -6.79 -4.88 27.44
C TRP A 135 -6.67 -3.61 26.60
N GLU A 136 -7.71 -2.80 26.61
CA GLU A 136 -7.78 -1.52 25.93
C GLU A 136 -7.82 -0.38 26.96
N ARG A 137 -7.05 0.68 26.72
CA ARG A 137 -7.04 1.85 27.60
C ARG A 137 -8.11 2.84 27.14
N LEU A 138 -9.10 3.07 27.98
CA LEU A 138 -10.18 4.04 27.77
C LEU A 138 -10.04 5.18 28.78
N ALA A 139 -10.68 6.31 28.51
CA ALA A 139 -10.79 7.42 29.44
C ALA A 139 -12.23 7.52 29.94
N ASP A 140 -12.41 7.70 31.24
CA ASP A 140 -13.73 7.95 31.81
C ASP A 140 -14.23 9.35 31.40
N GLU A 141 -15.48 9.43 30.92
CA GLU A 141 -16.06 10.68 30.40
C GLU A 141 -16.25 11.73 31.50
N GLY A 142 -16.46 11.30 32.74
CA GLY A 142 -16.65 12.19 33.88
C GLY A 142 -15.33 12.67 34.50
N SER A 143 -14.41 11.75 34.79
CA SER A 143 -13.16 12.05 35.51
C SER A 143 -11.96 12.31 34.61
N GLY A 144 -12.01 11.94 33.32
CA GLY A 144 -10.88 12.02 32.39
C GLY A 144 -9.72 11.09 32.74
N LEU A 145 -9.87 10.25 33.77
CA LEU A 145 -8.83 9.32 34.20
C LEU A 145 -8.80 8.09 33.28
N PRO A 146 -7.60 7.62 32.88
CA PRO A 146 -7.49 6.43 32.08
C PRO A 146 -7.78 5.18 32.93
N PHE A 147 -8.58 4.26 32.38
CA PHE A 147 -8.80 2.92 32.93
C PHE A 147 -8.57 1.87 31.85
N TRP A 148 -8.33 0.63 32.28
CA TRP A 148 -8.14 -0.51 31.39
C TRP A 148 -9.40 -1.34 31.35
N GLN A 149 -9.89 -1.62 30.14
CA GLN A 149 -11.03 -2.50 29.92
C GLN A 149 -10.60 -3.73 29.13
N HIS A 150 -10.93 -4.91 29.65
CA HIS A 150 -10.75 -6.16 28.93
C HIS A 150 -11.83 -6.31 27.86
N ARG A 151 -11.45 -6.33 26.59
CA ARG A 151 -12.37 -6.26 25.44
C ARG A 151 -13.36 -7.42 25.36
N ASP A 152 -12.92 -8.65 25.68
CA ASP A 152 -13.80 -9.83 25.61
C ASP A 152 -14.68 -10.07 26.85
N THR A 153 -14.25 -9.62 28.04
CA THR A 153 -14.97 -9.93 29.30
C THR A 153 -15.69 -8.72 29.87
N GLY A 154 -15.41 -7.51 29.38
CA GLY A 154 -15.92 -6.26 29.91
C GLY A 154 -15.39 -5.91 31.31
N ARG A 155 -14.41 -6.65 31.83
CA ARG A 155 -13.79 -6.35 33.12
C ARG A 155 -13.03 -5.04 33.04
N VAL A 156 -13.10 -4.24 34.10
CA VAL A 156 -12.45 -2.93 34.20
C VAL A 156 -11.47 -2.94 35.36
N THR A 157 -10.26 -2.43 35.13
CA THR A 157 -9.23 -2.25 36.16
C THR A 157 -8.58 -0.87 36.05
N TRP A 158 -8.26 -0.28 37.20
CA TRP A 158 -7.53 1.00 37.28
C TRP A 158 -6.02 0.80 37.46
N ALA A 159 -5.60 -0.42 37.79
CA ALA A 159 -4.22 -0.86 37.88
C ALA A 159 -3.95 -1.87 36.76
N MET A 160 -2.78 -1.74 36.12
CA MET A 160 -2.24 -2.74 35.19
C MET A 160 -1.31 -3.68 35.95
#